data_AF-A0A6H5LM28-F1
#
_entry.id   AF-A0A6H5LM28-F1
#
_cell.length_a   1.000
_cell.length_b   1.000
_cell.length_c   1.000
_cell.angle_alpha   90.00
_cell.angle_beta   90.00
_cell.angle_gamma   90.00
#
_symmetry.space_group_name_H-M   'P 1'
#
loop_
_entity.id
_entity.type
_entity.pdbx_description
1 polymer ?
#
loop_
_entity_poly.entity_id
_entity_poly.type
_entity_poly.pdbx_seq_one_letter_code
_entity_poly.pdbx_strand_id
1 'polypeptide(L)'
;MGDIAKDNQVSNQTLQLIARRAVAIERRLRGEPPDLTDPIERVKEHCHRAGATSVRYKWVPHGYYDTPLEERAKELGSEPEQLCKTMIMENKAFDENDPTMERFYLVVVQYAARLSSQKISAAVMRMMKRSSRGRCNLQVAPEEVGLSLSGFPHNGVTVFGGLTPIPVILSEAVLALRPSFVWLGAGHPLLKLGVSTEDLVKKLGATVADISVPRDGPGAAEDEGAYD
;
A
#
# COMPACT_ATOMS: atom_id res chain seq x y z
N MET A 1 25.67 -23.58 10.71
CA MET A 1 25.98 -23.10 9.34
C MET A 1 24.88 -22.21 8.76
N GLY A 2 23.61 -22.37 9.15
CA GLY A 2 22.50 -21.50 8.70
C GLY A 2 22.46 -20.09 9.32
N ASP A 3 22.87 -19.93 10.58
CA ASP A 3 22.75 -18.63 11.28
C ASP A 3 23.77 -17.59 10.78
N ILE A 4 25.02 -18.01 10.52
CA ILE A 4 26.08 -17.12 9.99
C ILE A 4 25.72 -16.58 8.60
N ALA A 5 25.02 -17.37 7.77
CA ALA A 5 24.59 -16.95 6.44
C ALA A 5 23.45 -15.91 6.51
N LYS A 6 22.50 -16.08 7.44
CA LYS A 6 21.42 -15.11 7.68
C LYS A 6 21.95 -13.79 8.24
N ASP A 7 22.86 -13.84 9.21
CA ASP A 7 23.48 -12.65 9.80
C ASP A 7 24.25 -11.82 8.77
N ASN A 8 25.00 -12.49 7.88
CA ASN A 8 25.71 -11.81 6.78
C ASN A 8 24.76 -11.17 5.78
N GLN A 9 23.60 -11.78 5.50
CA GLN A 9 22.60 -11.23 4.59
C GLN A 9 21.91 -9.99 5.18
N VAL A 10 21.53 -10.03 6.45
CA VAL A 10 20.92 -8.89 7.17
C VAL A 10 21.91 -7.72 7.26
N SER A 11 23.18 -8.00 7.57
CA SER A 11 24.25 -7.01 7.60
C SER A 11 24.43 -6.33 6.23
N ASN A 12 24.42 -7.11 5.13
CA ASN A 12 24.56 -6.57 3.78
C ASN A 12 23.36 -5.66 3.40
N GLN A 13 22.12 -6.08 3.69
CA GLN A 13 20.93 -5.27 3.45
C GLN A 13 20.94 -3.97 4.25
N THR A 14 21.39 -4.01 5.50
CA THR A 14 21.54 -2.83 6.37
C THR A 14 22.54 -1.84 5.77
N LEU A 15 23.70 -2.34 5.32
CA LEU A 15 24.74 -1.50 4.70
C LEU A 15 24.24 -0.86 3.40
N GLN A 16 23.56 -1.61 2.54
CA GLN A 16 22.97 -1.07 1.30
C GLN A 16 21.96 0.05 1.61
N LEU A 17 21.12 -0.14 2.64
CA LEU A 17 20.17 0.87 3.07
C LEU A 17 20.87 2.14 3.60
N ILE A 18 21.90 1.98 4.44
CA ILE A 18 22.68 3.11 4.97
C ILE A 18 23.35 3.87 3.83
N ALA A 19 24.00 3.17 2.89
CA ALA A 19 24.64 3.78 1.74
C ALA A 19 23.65 4.57 0.88
N ARG A 20 22.50 3.99 0.57
CA ARG A 20 21.42 4.66 -0.17
C ARG A 20 20.94 5.93 0.53
N ARG A 21 20.78 5.89 1.86
CA ARG A 21 20.39 7.06 2.66
C ARG A 21 21.48 8.13 2.69
N ALA A 22 22.75 7.74 2.78
CA ALA A 22 23.89 8.66 2.76
C ALA A 22 23.92 9.44 1.44
N VAL A 23 23.78 8.74 0.30
CA VAL A 23 23.69 9.36 -1.03
C VAL A 23 22.53 10.36 -1.10
N ALA A 24 21.34 9.98 -0.64
CA ALA A 24 20.19 10.89 -0.64
C ALA A 24 20.40 12.15 0.22
N ILE A 25 21.10 12.02 1.36
CA ILE A 25 21.45 13.16 2.23
C ILE A 25 22.48 14.05 1.55
N GLU A 26 23.55 13.48 0.98
CA GLU A 26 24.59 14.24 0.28
C GLU A 26 24.02 15.08 -0.86
N ARG A 27 23.14 14.48 -1.69
CA ARG A 27 22.44 15.20 -2.77
C ARG A 27 21.66 16.40 -2.25
N ARG A 28 20.89 16.22 -1.16
CA ARG A 28 20.13 17.32 -0.54
C ARG A 28 21.03 18.41 0.02
N LEU A 29 22.14 18.05 0.66
CA LEU A 29 23.12 19.01 1.17
C LEU A 29 23.76 19.84 0.04
N ARG A 30 23.87 19.27 -1.17
CA ARG A 30 24.34 19.96 -2.37
C ARG A 30 23.24 20.74 -3.10
N GLY A 31 22.00 20.72 -2.62
CA GLY A 31 20.86 21.35 -3.29
C GLY A 31 20.46 20.65 -4.59
N GLU A 32 20.87 19.39 -4.79
CA GLU A 32 20.48 18.62 -5.95
C GLU A 32 18.99 18.21 -5.85
N PRO A 33 18.27 18.12 -6.98
CA PRO A 33 16.89 17.64 -6.96
C PRO A 33 16.80 16.20 -6.46
N PRO A 34 15.65 15.79 -5.88
CA PRO A 34 15.42 14.42 -5.48
C PRO A 34 15.65 13.45 -6.65
N ASP A 35 16.30 12.33 -6.37
CA ASP A 35 16.46 11.26 -7.36
C ASP A 35 15.15 10.49 -7.50
N LEU A 36 14.36 10.79 -8.52
CA LEU A 36 13.06 10.13 -8.73
C LEU A 36 13.20 8.70 -9.30
N THR A 37 14.42 8.22 -9.59
CA THR A 37 14.63 6.78 -9.82
C THR A 37 14.52 6.00 -8.50
N ASP A 38 14.77 6.66 -7.37
CA ASP A 38 14.61 6.14 -6.02
C ASP A 38 13.13 6.09 -5.61
N PRO A 39 12.57 4.90 -5.29
CA PRO A 39 11.18 4.79 -4.86
C PRO A 39 10.78 5.60 -3.61
N ILE A 40 11.68 5.78 -2.65
CA ILE A 40 11.39 6.52 -1.42
C ILE A 40 11.28 8.02 -1.74
N GLU A 41 12.18 8.53 -2.58
CA GLU A 41 12.15 9.93 -2.98
C GLU A 41 10.93 10.22 -3.87
N ARG A 42 10.50 9.28 -4.75
CA ARG A 42 9.22 9.42 -5.46
C ARG A 42 8.02 9.55 -4.52
N VAL A 43 7.96 8.73 -3.48
CA VAL A 43 6.88 8.78 -2.49
C VAL A 43 6.86 10.14 -1.79
N LYS A 44 8.01 10.62 -1.33
CA LYS A 44 8.14 11.92 -0.66
C LYS A 44 7.74 13.08 -1.56
N GLU A 45 8.26 13.08 -2.79
CA GLU A 45 7.96 14.12 -3.77
C GLU A 45 6.47 14.13 -4.13
N HIS A 46 5.86 12.95 -4.32
CA HIS A 46 4.44 12.89 -4.63
C HIS A 46 3.56 13.35 -3.44
N CYS A 47 3.89 12.96 -2.21
CA CYS A 47 3.22 13.49 -1.02
C CYS A 47 3.31 15.01 -0.94
N HIS A 48 4.49 15.58 -1.20
CA HIS A 48 4.72 17.02 -1.20
C HIS A 48 3.87 17.73 -2.27
N ARG A 49 3.94 17.26 -3.53
CA ARG A 49 3.18 17.82 -4.65
C ARG A 49 1.68 17.70 -4.49
N ALA A 50 1.20 16.62 -3.90
CA ALA A 50 -0.22 16.42 -3.59
C ALA A 50 -0.69 17.33 -2.43
N GLY A 51 0.23 17.99 -1.72
CA GLY A 51 -0.09 18.82 -0.55
C GLY A 51 -0.60 18.00 0.63
N ALA A 52 -0.13 16.76 0.79
CA ALA A 52 -0.43 15.92 1.94
C ALA A 52 0.43 16.35 3.14
N THR A 53 -0.19 17.03 4.10
CA THR A 53 0.53 17.70 5.21
C THR A 53 0.63 16.86 6.47
N SER A 54 -0.19 15.80 6.60
CA SER A 54 -0.19 14.92 7.78
C SER A 54 0.89 13.82 7.76
N VAL A 55 1.75 13.82 6.75
CA VAL A 55 2.68 12.73 6.44
C VAL A 55 3.74 12.53 7.52
N ARG A 56 3.95 11.27 7.91
CA ARG A 56 5.05 10.82 8.78
C ARG A 56 5.79 9.66 8.14
N TYR A 57 7.10 9.60 8.33
CA TYR A 57 7.92 8.48 7.88
C TYR A 57 8.56 7.80 9.08
N LYS A 58 8.49 6.47 9.13
CA LYS A 58 9.14 5.69 10.19
C LYS A 58 9.82 4.46 9.61
N TRP A 59 11.11 4.35 9.90
CA TRP A 59 11.87 3.13 9.66
C TRP A 59 11.52 2.10 10.73
N VAL A 60 11.35 0.85 10.31
CA VAL A 60 11.09 -0.30 11.20
C VAL A 60 12.28 -1.27 11.14
N PRO A 61 12.52 -2.08 12.18
CA PRO A 61 13.64 -3.01 12.21
C PRO A 61 13.52 -4.11 11.15
N HIS A 62 14.65 -4.76 10.86
CA HIS A 62 14.65 -6.01 10.09
C HIS A 62 13.80 -7.07 10.80
N GLY A 63 13.14 -7.94 10.03
CA GLY A 63 12.20 -8.92 10.57
C GLY A 63 10.85 -8.33 11.01
N TYR A 64 10.56 -7.07 10.67
CA TYR A 64 9.27 -6.44 11.00
C TYR A 64 8.04 -7.27 10.60
N TYR A 65 8.09 -7.95 9.46
CA TYR A 65 6.98 -8.78 8.99
C TYR A 65 6.94 -10.19 9.59
N ASP A 66 7.98 -10.57 10.34
CA ASP A 66 8.07 -11.85 11.04
C ASP A 66 7.42 -11.79 12.44
N THR A 67 6.98 -10.61 12.89
CA THR A 67 6.34 -10.41 14.18
C THR A 67 4.80 -10.29 14.06
N PRO A 68 4.06 -10.61 15.15
CA PRO A 68 2.61 -10.41 15.21
C PRO A 68 2.16 -8.99 14.88
N LEU A 69 0.90 -8.84 14.44
CA LEU A 69 0.37 -7.54 14.00
C LEU A 69 0.39 -6.49 15.12
N GLU A 70 0.17 -6.93 16.36
CA GLU A 70 0.18 -6.11 17.57
C GLU A 70 1.56 -5.56 17.87
N GLU A 71 2.61 -6.37 17.68
CA GLU A 71 4.00 -5.93 17.85
C GLU A 71 4.40 -4.96 16.75
N ARG A 72 3.99 -5.25 15.51
CA ARG A 72 4.15 -4.33 14.37
C ARG A 72 3.50 -2.97 14.61
N ALA A 73 2.34 -2.95 15.28
CA ALA A 73 1.62 -1.73 15.61
C ALA A 73 2.30 -0.96 16.75
N LYS A 74 2.73 -1.65 17.81
CA LYS A 74 3.55 -1.07 18.89
C LYS A 74 4.82 -0.43 18.37
N GLU A 75 5.52 -1.09 17.44
CA GLU A 75 6.72 -0.55 16.80
C GLU A 75 6.42 0.79 16.13
N LEU A 76 5.23 1.00 15.56
CA LEU A 76 4.82 2.26 14.94
C LEU A 76 4.18 3.26 15.92
N GLY A 77 3.89 2.85 17.16
CA GLY A 77 3.15 3.63 18.14
C GLY A 77 1.69 3.83 17.74
N SER A 78 1.06 2.77 17.19
CA SER A 78 -0.32 2.77 16.72
C SER A 78 -1.05 1.50 17.13
N GLU A 79 -2.35 1.43 16.81
CA GLU A 79 -3.16 0.23 16.96
C GLU A 79 -3.14 -0.64 15.68
N PRO A 80 -3.35 -1.98 15.77
CA PRO A 80 -3.41 -2.90 14.63
C PRO A 80 -4.33 -2.43 13.49
N GLU A 81 -5.47 -1.83 13.84
CA GLU A 81 -6.47 -1.32 12.89
C GLU A 81 -5.94 -0.15 12.06
N GLN A 82 -4.89 0.53 12.50
CA GLN A 82 -4.25 1.61 11.75
C GLN A 82 -3.24 1.09 10.73
N LEU A 83 -2.83 -0.18 10.82
CA LEU A 83 -1.89 -0.77 9.88
C LEU A 83 -2.65 -1.22 8.64
N CYS A 84 -2.31 -0.64 7.50
CA CYS A 84 -2.93 -0.93 6.23
C CYS A 84 -1.92 -1.48 5.23
N LYS A 85 -2.38 -2.34 4.33
CA LYS A 85 -1.65 -2.73 3.12
C LYS A 85 -2.26 -2.09 1.90
N THR A 86 -1.39 -1.77 0.94
CA THR A 86 -1.79 -1.38 -0.41
C THR A 86 -1.51 -2.55 -1.33
N MET A 87 -2.52 -2.98 -2.07
CA MET A 87 -2.40 -4.08 -3.04
C MET A 87 -2.79 -3.57 -4.43
N ILE A 88 -2.13 -4.08 -5.45
CA ILE A 88 -2.53 -3.83 -6.84
C ILE A 88 -3.42 -4.99 -7.25
N MET A 89 -4.66 -4.68 -7.58
CA MET A 89 -5.64 -5.65 -8.07
C MET A 89 -5.76 -5.51 -9.58
N GLU A 90 -5.74 -6.62 -10.30
CA GLU A 90 -6.03 -6.70 -11.73
C GLU A 90 -7.47 -7.17 -11.95
N ASN A 91 -8.23 -6.42 -12.75
CA ASN A 91 -9.50 -6.87 -13.29
C ASN A 91 -9.26 -7.81 -14.46
N LYS A 92 -9.34 -9.12 -14.24
CA LYS A 92 -9.21 -10.16 -15.27
C LYS A 92 -10.31 -10.11 -16.33
N ALA A 93 -11.39 -9.39 -16.06
CA ALA A 93 -12.46 -9.13 -17.03
C ALA A 93 -12.27 -7.82 -17.81
N PHE A 94 -11.07 -7.20 -17.74
CA PHE A 94 -10.74 -5.97 -18.45
C PHE A 94 -11.03 -6.07 -19.95
N ASP A 95 -11.72 -5.06 -20.48
CA ASP A 95 -12.01 -4.88 -21.89
C ASP A 95 -11.42 -3.55 -22.34
N GLU A 96 -10.40 -3.62 -23.21
CA GLU A 96 -9.71 -2.43 -23.73
C GLU A 96 -10.62 -1.51 -24.55
N ASN A 97 -11.78 -2.01 -24.99
CA ASN A 97 -12.76 -1.24 -25.73
C ASN A 97 -13.79 -0.52 -24.84
N ASP A 98 -13.77 -0.78 -23.52
CA ASP A 98 -14.62 -0.10 -22.54
C ASP A 98 -13.82 0.99 -21.81
N PRO A 99 -13.94 2.28 -22.21
CA PRO A 99 -13.17 3.37 -21.61
C PRO A 99 -13.56 3.68 -20.17
N THR A 100 -14.64 3.07 -19.66
CA THR A 100 -15.04 3.21 -18.25
C THR A 100 -14.40 2.16 -17.35
N MET A 101 -13.73 1.17 -17.95
CA MET A 101 -13.13 0.06 -17.24
C MET A 101 -11.64 0.29 -17.05
N GLU A 102 -11.18 0.20 -15.80
CA GLU A 102 -9.76 0.21 -15.50
C GLU A 102 -9.26 -1.22 -15.32
N ARG A 103 -8.06 -1.50 -15.82
CA ARG A 103 -7.43 -2.82 -15.69
C ARG A 103 -6.90 -3.04 -14.28
N PHE A 104 -6.34 -2.00 -13.66
CA PHE A 104 -5.68 -2.10 -12.37
C PHE A 104 -6.29 -1.13 -11.36
N TYR A 105 -6.32 -1.54 -10.09
CA TYR A 105 -6.78 -0.73 -8.97
C TYR A 105 -5.80 -0.86 -7.81
N LEU A 106 -5.47 0.26 -7.17
CA LEU A 106 -4.76 0.27 -5.89
C LEU A 106 -5.80 0.15 -4.78
N VAL A 107 -5.69 -0.88 -3.96
CA VAL A 107 -6.65 -1.15 -2.90
C VAL A 107 -5.97 -1.02 -1.54
N VAL A 108 -6.48 -0.13 -0.72
CA VAL A 108 -6.01 0.11 0.65
C VAL A 108 -6.98 -0.51 1.65
N VAL A 109 -6.48 -1.46 2.43
CA VAL A 109 -7.25 -2.20 3.43
C VAL A 109 -6.41 -2.43 4.68
N GLN A 110 -7.06 -2.51 5.84
CA GLN A 110 -6.41 -2.80 7.12
C GLN A 110 -5.88 -4.24 7.16
N TYR A 111 -4.73 -4.47 7.81
CA TYR A 111 -4.22 -5.84 8.04
C TYR A 111 -5.14 -6.66 8.95
N ALA A 112 -5.84 -5.99 9.88
CA ALA A 112 -6.85 -6.58 10.77
C ALA A 112 -8.16 -6.95 10.07
N ALA A 113 -8.29 -6.70 8.76
CA ALA A 113 -9.46 -7.01 7.97
C ALA A 113 -9.08 -7.89 6.77
N ARG A 114 -10.10 -8.54 6.18
CA ARG A 114 -9.97 -9.32 4.94
C ARG A 114 -10.74 -8.60 3.84
N LEU A 115 -10.19 -8.57 2.62
CA LEU A 115 -10.95 -8.06 1.47
C LEU A 115 -12.09 -9.02 1.14
N SER A 116 -13.23 -8.46 0.77
CA SER A 116 -14.37 -9.21 0.22
C SER A 116 -14.44 -9.01 -1.28
N SER A 117 -14.21 -10.09 -2.05
CA SER A 117 -14.26 -10.10 -3.51
C SER A 117 -15.60 -9.56 -4.05
N GLN A 118 -16.70 -9.89 -3.37
CA GLN A 118 -18.04 -9.45 -3.73
C GLN A 118 -18.21 -7.93 -3.54
N LYS A 119 -17.80 -7.43 -2.37
CA LYS A 119 -17.92 -6.01 -2.04
C LYS A 119 -17.04 -5.12 -2.92
N ILE A 120 -15.80 -5.52 -3.16
CA ILE A 120 -14.90 -4.76 -4.05
C ILE A 120 -15.38 -4.77 -5.50
N SER A 121 -15.89 -5.90 -5.99
CA SER A 121 -16.48 -5.96 -7.34
C SER A 121 -17.69 -5.05 -7.45
N ALA A 122 -18.55 -5.00 -6.43
CA ALA A 122 -19.69 -4.08 -6.37
C ALA A 122 -19.24 -2.61 -6.33
N ALA A 123 -18.16 -2.29 -5.62
CA ALA A 123 -17.58 -0.95 -5.57
C ALA A 123 -17.08 -0.49 -6.95
N VAL A 124 -16.29 -1.33 -7.64
CA VAL A 124 -15.82 -1.04 -9.01
C VAL A 124 -16.98 -0.91 -9.99
N MET A 125 -17.97 -1.80 -9.92
CA MET A 125 -19.18 -1.72 -10.75
C MET A 125 -19.94 -0.39 -10.56
N ARG A 126 -19.97 0.12 -9.32
CA ARG A 126 -20.56 1.43 -9.01
C ARG A 126 -19.72 2.58 -9.57
N MET A 127 -18.39 2.51 -9.50
CA MET A 127 -17.48 3.48 -10.12
C MET A 127 -17.70 3.57 -11.64
N MET A 128 -17.90 2.42 -12.29
CA MET A 128 -18.23 2.32 -13.72
C MET A 128 -19.67 2.80 -14.05
N LYS A 129 -20.48 3.17 -13.06
CA LYS A 129 -21.91 3.49 -13.21
C LYS A 129 -22.73 2.38 -13.89
N ARG A 130 -22.37 1.12 -13.66
CA ARG A 130 -23.04 -0.04 -14.27
C ARG A 130 -24.04 -0.68 -13.31
N SER A 131 -25.26 -0.84 -13.78
CA SER A 131 -26.32 -1.59 -13.11
C SER A 131 -26.13 -3.08 -13.36
N SER A 132 -25.45 -3.78 -12.45
CA SER A 132 -25.43 -5.25 -12.25
C SER A 132 -25.04 -6.23 -13.38
N ARG A 133 -24.80 -5.80 -14.63
CA ARG A 133 -24.43 -6.70 -15.76
C ARG A 133 -22.99 -6.58 -16.27
N GLY A 134 -22.13 -5.84 -15.57
CA GLY A 134 -20.72 -5.72 -15.93
C GLY A 134 -19.91 -6.89 -15.37
N ARG A 135 -18.96 -7.38 -16.17
CA ARG A 135 -18.00 -8.38 -15.73
C ARG A 135 -16.93 -7.67 -14.90
N CYS A 136 -16.79 -8.04 -13.65
CA CYS A 136 -15.72 -7.60 -12.77
C CYS A 136 -15.13 -8.84 -12.10
N ASN A 137 -13.84 -9.06 -12.26
CA ASN A 137 -13.12 -10.18 -11.65
C ASN A 137 -11.77 -9.67 -11.17
N LEU A 138 -11.73 -9.17 -9.95
CA LEU A 138 -10.51 -8.62 -9.36
C LEU A 138 -9.70 -9.73 -8.70
N GLN A 139 -8.41 -9.76 -9.01
CA GLN A 139 -7.42 -10.66 -8.39
C GLN A 139 -6.17 -9.87 -8.05
N VAL A 140 -5.35 -10.32 -7.10
CA VAL A 140 -4.04 -9.69 -6.86
C VAL A 140 -3.22 -9.77 -8.14
N ALA A 141 -2.64 -8.64 -8.54
CA ALA A 141 -1.71 -8.63 -9.66
C ALA A 141 -0.44 -9.42 -9.29
N PRO A 142 0.15 -10.18 -10.24
CA PRO A 142 1.44 -10.82 -10.02
C PRO A 142 2.51 -9.81 -9.56
N GLU A 143 3.49 -10.26 -8.78
CA GLU A 143 4.49 -9.37 -8.16
C GLU A 143 5.28 -8.58 -9.20
N GLU A 144 5.66 -9.23 -10.31
CA GLU A 144 6.36 -8.60 -11.42
C GLU A 144 5.51 -7.51 -12.11
N VAL A 145 4.20 -7.74 -12.21
CA VAL A 145 3.26 -6.74 -12.74
C VAL A 145 3.16 -5.57 -11.75
N GLY A 146 2.99 -5.87 -10.46
CA GLY A 146 2.95 -4.86 -9.40
C GLY A 146 4.22 -4.01 -9.35
N LEU A 147 5.39 -4.63 -9.49
CA LEU A 147 6.68 -3.95 -9.55
C LEU A 147 6.79 -3.06 -10.79
N SER A 148 6.38 -3.54 -11.97
CA SER A 148 6.43 -2.74 -13.21
C SER A 148 5.50 -1.53 -13.17
N LEU A 149 4.33 -1.67 -12.56
CA LEU A 149 3.33 -0.61 -12.45
C LEU A 149 3.66 0.43 -11.38
N SER A 150 4.16 -0.03 -10.22
CA SER A 150 4.38 0.85 -9.07
C SER A 150 5.85 1.26 -8.87
N GLY A 151 6.79 0.46 -9.36
CA GLY A 151 8.21 0.61 -9.06
C GLY A 151 8.55 0.32 -7.60
N PHE A 152 7.67 -0.34 -6.86
CA PHE A 152 7.86 -0.70 -5.45
C PHE A 152 8.09 -2.20 -5.30
N PRO A 153 9.05 -2.61 -4.44
CA PRO A 153 9.18 -4.02 -4.07
C PRO A 153 7.99 -4.46 -3.23
N HIS A 154 7.84 -5.79 -3.06
CA HIS A 154 6.90 -6.36 -2.10
C HIS A 154 7.05 -5.70 -0.72
N ASN A 155 5.93 -5.46 -0.03
CA ASN A 155 5.86 -4.70 1.23
C ASN A 155 6.27 -3.22 1.19
N GLY A 156 6.69 -2.70 0.03
CA GLY A 156 6.96 -1.27 -0.18
C GLY A 156 5.82 -0.52 -0.87
N VAL A 157 4.81 -1.23 -1.39
CA VAL A 157 3.72 -0.66 -2.18
C VAL A 157 2.89 0.35 -1.37
N THR A 158 2.58 1.47 -2.01
CA THR A 158 1.78 2.55 -1.44
C THR A 158 1.03 3.29 -2.54
N VAL A 159 0.14 4.20 -2.15
CA VAL A 159 -0.71 4.97 -3.08
C VAL A 159 -0.05 6.23 -3.64
N PHE A 160 1.13 6.58 -3.13
CA PHE A 160 1.92 7.72 -3.60
C PHE A 160 3.15 7.28 -4.40
N GLY A 161 3.52 8.01 -5.46
CA GLY A 161 4.82 7.87 -6.12
C GLY A 161 4.99 6.61 -6.99
N GLY A 162 3.87 5.98 -7.37
CA GLY A 162 3.85 4.90 -8.36
C GLY A 162 4.32 5.37 -9.74
N LEU A 163 4.81 4.46 -10.58
CA LEU A 163 5.25 4.76 -11.94
C LEU A 163 4.07 5.04 -12.89
N THR A 164 2.97 4.30 -12.70
CA THR A 164 1.73 4.45 -13.45
C THR A 164 0.64 4.98 -12.54
N PRO A 165 -0.14 6.01 -12.96
CA PRO A 165 -1.35 6.41 -12.26
C PRO A 165 -2.37 5.27 -12.23
N ILE A 166 -2.80 4.87 -11.03
CA ILE A 166 -3.79 3.79 -10.85
C ILE A 166 -4.90 4.31 -9.92
N PRO A 167 -6.19 4.12 -10.25
CA PRO A 167 -7.29 4.48 -9.38
C PRO A 167 -7.18 3.83 -7.99
N VAL A 168 -7.42 4.63 -6.95
CA VAL A 168 -7.33 4.17 -5.56
C VAL A 168 -8.72 3.86 -5.01
N ILE A 169 -8.87 2.68 -4.43
CA ILE A 169 -10.03 2.27 -3.63
C ILE A 169 -9.57 2.18 -2.17
N LEU A 170 -10.19 2.96 -1.30
CA LEU A 170 -9.90 3.02 0.13
C LEU A 170 -11.02 2.33 0.90
N SER A 171 -10.67 1.37 1.76
CA SER A 171 -11.65 0.74 2.65
C SER A 171 -12.32 1.77 3.55
N GLU A 172 -13.65 1.83 3.51
CA GLU A 172 -14.47 2.73 4.34
C GLU A 172 -14.20 2.57 5.85
N ALA A 173 -13.82 1.37 6.29
CA ALA A 173 -13.54 1.08 7.69
C ALA A 173 -12.44 1.96 8.28
N VAL A 174 -11.49 2.45 7.47
CA VAL A 174 -10.43 3.35 7.96
C VAL A 174 -10.97 4.70 8.41
N LEU A 175 -12.14 5.13 7.92
CA LEU A 175 -12.74 6.42 8.30
C LEU A 175 -13.25 6.43 9.75
N ALA A 176 -13.49 5.25 10.32
CA ALA A 176 -13.91 5.11 11.72
C ALA A 176 -12.74 5.17 12.72
N LEU A 177 -11.48 5.18 12.24
CA LEU A 177 -10.30 5.15 13.11
C LEU A 177 -10.19 6.39 14.00
N ARG A 178 -9.72 6.16 15.23
CA ARG A 178 -9.40 7.18 16.24
C ARG A 178 -8.01 6.87 16.83
N PRO A 179 -6.97 7.65 16.52
CA PRO A 179 -6.96 8.79 15.60
C PRO A 179 -7.18 8.37 14.13
N SER A 180 -7.70 9.28 13.30
CA SER A 180 -7.98 9.05 11.87
C SER A 180 -6.70 9.08 11.03
N PHE A 181 -5.84 8.10 11.29
CA PHE A 181 -4.47 8.01 10.79
C PHE A 181 -4.12 6.56 10.51
N VAL A 182 -3.45 6.30 9.40
CA VAL A 182 -3.05 4.95 8.97
C VAL A 182 -1.56 4.89 8.63
N TRP A 183 -1.01 3.68 8.68
CA TRP A 183 0.34 3.35 8.23
C TRP A 183 0.30 2.46 7.00
N LEU A 184 1.07 2.81 5.98
CA LEU A 184 1.19 2.14 4.68
C LEU A 184 2.67 1.83 4.37
N GLY A 185 2.93 1.14 3.27
CA GLY A 185 4.27 1.11 2.66
C GLY A 185 4.73 2.51 2.24
N ALA A 186 6.03 2.69 2.03
CA ALA A 186 6.63 3.97 1.63
C ALA A 186 7.75 3.82 0.60
N GLY A 187 7.57 2.92 -0.36
CA GLY A 187 8.54 2.64 -1.41
C GLY A 187 9.74 1.78 -0.99
N HIS A 188 9.77 1.34 0.27
CA HIS A 188 10.75 0.40 0.79
C HIS A 188 10.11 -0.52 1.84
N PRO A 189 10.46 -1.83 1.91
CA PRO A 189 9.82 -2.77 2.83
C PRO A 189 9.92 -2.36 4.31
N LEU A 190 11.02 -1.70 4.68
CA LEU A 190 11.29 -1.23 6.05
C LEU A 190 10.94 0.25 6.30
N LEU A 191 10.36 0.95 5.34
CA LEU A 191 9.91 2.34 5.54
C LEU A 191 8.38 2.37 5.51
N LYS A 192 7.79 2.97 6.55
CA LYS A 192 6.34 3.13 6.67
C LYS A 192 5.94 4.58 6.50
N LEU A 193 4.84 4.79 5.78
CA LEU A 193 4.21 6.08 5.54
C LEU A 193 2.98 6.17 6.44
N GLY A 194 3.06 7.03 7.44
CA GLY A 194 1.92 7.46 8.23
C GLY A 194 1.21 8.61 7.53
N VAL A 195 -0.12 8.56 7.41
CA VAL A 195 -0.91 9.63 6.78
C VAL A 195 -2.33 9.65 7.35
N SER A 196 -2.94 10.83 7.43
CA SER A 196 -4.36 10.94 7.81
C SER A 196 -5.27 10.37 6.73
N THR A 197 -6.41 9.85 7.14
CA THR A 197 -7.42 9.36 6.18
C THR A 197 -8.02 10.50 5.34
N GLU A 198 -8.05 11.72 5.89
CA GLU A 198 -8.44 12.92 5.16
C GLU A 198 -7.51 13.22 3.99
N ASP A 199 -6.19 13.17 4.20
CA ASP A 199 -5.22 13.39 3.11
C ASP A 199 -5.35 12.30 2.04
N LEU A 200 -5.57 11.05 2.43
CA LEU A 200 -5.80 9.96 1.47
C LEU A 200 -7.04 10.21 0.59
N VAL A 201 -8.17 10.63 1.19
CA VAL A 201 -9.40 10.87 0.43
C VAL A 201 -9.27 12.12 -0.44
N LYS A 202 -8.85 13.25 0.14
CA LYS A 202 -8.89 14.55 -0.53
C LYS A 202 -7.77 14.75 -1.54
N LYS A 203 -6.57 14.23 -1.27
CA LYS A 203 -5.39 14.51 -2.10
C LYS A 203 -5.18 13.51 -3.22
N LEU A 204 -5.68 12.29 -3.07
CA LEU A 204 -5.56 11.24 -4.09
C LEU A 204 -6.85 11.00 -4.87
N GLY A 205 -7.96 11.66 -4.51
CA GLY A 205 -9.26 11.39 -5.12
C GLY A 205 -9.70 9.94 -4.93
N ALA A 206 -9.33 9.32 -3.81
CA ALA A 206 -9.59 7.92 -3.56
C ALA A 206 -11.10 7.64 -3.48
N THR A 207 -11.54 6.55 -4.11
CA THR A 207 -12.91 6.06 -3.95
C THR A 207 -13.05 5.33 -2.63
N VAL A 208 -13.84 5.88 -1.71
CA VAL A 208 -14.16 5.21 -0.46
C VAL A 208 -15.28 4.21 -0.69
N ALA A 209 -15.09 2.97 -0.25
CA ALA A 209 -16.12 1.94 -0.31
C ALA A 209 -15.97 0.89 0.80
N ASP A 210 -17.10 0.33 1.23
CA ASP A 210 -17.11 -0.91 2.01
C ASP A 210 -16.59 -2.06 1.13
N ILE A 211 -15.37 -2.53 1.41
CA ILE A 211 -14.66 -3.56 0.62
C ILE A 211 -14.10 -4.69 1.48
N SER A 212 -14.31 -4.64 2.80
CA SER A 212 -13.68 -5.56 3.73
C SER A 212 -14.65 -6.12 4.75
N VAL A 213 -14.24 -7.19 5.40
CA VAL A 213 -14.90 -7.82 6.55
C VAL A 213 -13.87 -8.02 7.67
N PRO A 214 -14.29 -8.03 8.95
CA PRO A 214 -13.39 -8.35 10.06
C PRO A 214 -12.74 -9.73 9.85
N ARG A 215 -11.46 -9.86 10.20
CA ARG A 215 -10.69 -11.09 9.97
C ARG A 215 -11.21 -12.28 10.79
N ASP A 216 -11.70 -12.03 12.01
CA ASP A 216 -12.19 -13.06 12.94
C ASP A 216 -13.72 -13.05 13.12
N GLY A 217 -14.46 -12.49 12.15
CA GLY A 217 -15.92 -12.37 12.20
C GLY A 217 -16.68 -13.60 11.66
N PRO A 218 -17.99 -13.73 11.98
CA PRO A 218 -18.84 -14.76 11.36
C PRO A 218 -18.85 -14.58 9.83
N GLY A 219 -18.40 -15.60 9.10
CA GLY A 219 -18.14 -15.59 7.65
C GLY A 219 -16.67 -15.74 7.24
N ALA A 220 -15.73 -15.77 8.19
CA ALA A 220 -14.29 -15.89 7.94
C ALA A 220 -13.85 -17.19 7.20
N ALA A 221 -14.66 -18.25 7.27
CA ALA A 221 -14.32 -19.57 6.72
C ALA A 221 -14.57 -19.73 5.20
N GLU A 222 -15.26 -18.79 4.55
CA GLU A 222 -15.63 -18.95 3.12
C GLU A 222 -14.62 -18.35 2.13
N ASP A 223 -13.60 -17.62 2.61
CA ASP A 223 -12.64 -16.87 1.77
C ASP A 223 -11.17 -17.15 2.18
N GLU A 224 -10.89 -18.37 2.66
CA GLU A 224 -9.53 -18.84 2.92
C GLU A 224 -8.74 -18.93 1.59
N GLY A 225 -7.76 -18.04 1.41
CA GLY A 225 -6.75 -18.16 0.35
C GLY A 225 -6.62 -17.04 -0.69
N ALA A 226 -7.48 -16.01 -0.73
CA ALA A 226 -7.48 -15.14 -1.91
C ALA A 226 -6.50 -13.92 -1.87
N TYR A 227 -6.12 -13.40 -0.69
CA TYR A 227 -5.47 -12.07 -0.61
C TYR A 227 -4.50 -11.86 0.57
N ASP A 228 -3.98 -12.91 1.22
CA ASP A 228 -3.03 -12.72 2.33
C ASP A 228 -1.66 -12.24 1.89
#